data_AF-F7KMI2-F1
#
_entry.id   AF-F7KMI2-F1
#
_cell.length_a   1.000
_cell.length_b   1.000
_cell.length_c   1.000
_cell.angle_alpha   90.00
_cell.angle_beta   90.00
_cell.angle_gamma   90.00
#
_symmetry.space_group_name_H-M   'P 1'
#
loop_
_entity.id
_entity.type
_entity.pdbx_description
1 polymer ?
#
loop_
_entity_poly.entity_id
_entity_poly.type
_entity_poly.pdbx_seq_one_letter_code
_entity_poly.pdbx_strand_id
1 'polypeptide(L)'
;MKKRWGILLLAFCLLGLTACAAGKLDTEKIRDIEFTVLSKEEVPEEFMTQIEEEKSGQMKLNYGDKGYLYIARGYGTKKTTGYSVEVFQCYETGNSVVIKTGLQGPGKKEEILKKKTYPYVVIKMEYTDKQVVFK
;
A
#
# COMPACT_ATOMS: atom_id res chain seq x y z
N MET A 1 8.49 5.80 -57.68
CA MET A 1 7.35 6.14 -56.78
C MET A 1 7.06 5.10 -55.68
N LYS A 2 7.89 4.06 -55.49
CA LYS A 2 7.58 2.91 -54.60
C LYS A 2 8.19 2.97 -53.18
N LYS A 3 8.98 4.01 -52.85
CA LYS A 3 9.72 4.13 -51.58
C LYS A 3 9.03 4.99 -50.51
N ARG A 4 7.83 5.52 -50.76
CA ARG A 4 7.09 6.39 -49.81
C ARG A 4 6.03 5.63 -49.00
N TRP A 5 5.70 4.38 -49.35
CA TRP A 5 4.69 3.57 -48.64
C TRP A 5 5.23 2.86 -47.40
N GLY A 6 6.53 2.55 -47.32
CA GLY A 6 7.12 1.94 -46.12
C GLY A 6 7.19 2.89 -44.91
N ILE A 7 7.27 4.20 -45.17
CA ILE A 7 7.37 5.23 -44.12
C ILE A 7 5.98 5.54 -43.52
N LEU A 8 4.91 5.41 -44.31
CA LEU A 8 3.53 5.61 -43.84
C LEU A 8 3.01 4.46 -42.96
N LEU A 9 3.52 3.23 -43.16
CA LEU A 9 3.16 2.07 -42.34
C LEU A 9 3.88 2.06 -40.98
N LEU A 10 5.08 2.67 -40.87
CA LEU A 10 5.81 2.77 -39.60
C LEU A 10 5.23 3.84 -38.66
N ALA A 11 4.61 4.89 -39.22
CA ALA A 11 3.97 5.96 -38.44
C ALA A 11 2.62 5.54 -37.82
N PHE A 12 1.94 4.55 -38.41
CA PHE A 12 0.65 4.07 -37.90
C PHE A 12 0.79 3.14 -36.69
N CYS A 13 1.90 2.40 -36.57
CA CYS A 13 2.17 1.55 -35.40
C CYS A 13 2.57 2.34 -34.13
N LEU A 14 2.96 3.61 -34.26
CA LEU A 14 3.36 4.44 -33.11
C LEU A 14 2.18 5.14 -32.40
N LEU A 15 0.96 5.09 -32.97
CA LEU A 15 -0.23 5.75 -32.41
C LEU A 15 -1.10 4.84 -31.54
N GLY A 16 -0.79 3.54 -31.44
CA GLY A 16 -1.66 2.54 -30.80
C GLY A 16 -1.42 2.25 -29.30
N LEU A 17 -0.45 2.90 -28.64
CA LEU A 17 0.01 2.48 -27.29
C LEU A 17 -0.32 3.44 -26.14
N THR A 18 -1.31 4.32 -26.26
CA THR A 18 -1.69 5.23 -25.15
C THR A 18 -3.16 5.15 -24.77
N ALA A 19 -3.71 3.93 -24.64
CA ALA A 19 -4.91 3.72 -23.83
C ALA A 19 -4.49 3.28 -22.41
N CYS A 20 -3.75 4.13 -21.70
CA CYS A 20 -3.65 4.00 -20.25
C CYS A 20 -5.02 4.41 -19.69
N ALA A 21 -5.92 3.45 -19.54
CA ALA A 21 -7.19 3.64 -18.86
C ALA A 21 -6.92 3.83 -17.37
N ALA A 22 -6.37 4.99 -17.00
CA ALA A 22 -6.34 5.45 -15.62
C ALA A 22 -7.77 5.83 -15.25
N GLY A 23 -8.57 4.82 -14.88
CA GLY A 23 -9.89 5.01 -14.31
C GLY A 23 -9.77 5.96 -13.11
N LYS A 24 -10.67 6.93 -13.01
CA LYS A 24 -10.70 7.82 -11.84
C LYS A 24 -10.95 6.95 -10.60
N LEU A 25 -10.03 7.02 -9.65
CA LEU A 25 -10.23 6.46 -8.32
C LEU A 25 -11.34 7.26 -7.65
N ASP A 26 -12.46 6.59 -7.37
CA ASP A 26 -13.47 7.16 -6.50
C ASP A 26 -12.92 7.10 -5.08
N THR A 27 -12.91 8.24 -4.40
CA THR A 27 -12.39 8.32 -3.03
C THR A 27 -13.46 8.73 -2.01
N GLU A 28 -14.71 8.86 -2.47
CA GLU A 28 -15.86 9.12 -1.64
C GLU A 28 -16.16 7.89 -0.79
N LYS A 29 -16.29 8.11 0.51
CA LYS A 29 -16.50 7.05 1.49
C LYS A 29 -17.92 6.52 1.39
N ILE A 30 -18.08 5.24 1.06
CA ILE A 30 -19.36 4.53 1.07
C ILE A 30 -19.66 3.98 2.47
N ARG A 31 -18.68 3.29 3.09
CA ARG A 31 -18.83 2.75 4.46
C ARG A 31 -17.47 2.50 5.12
N ASP A 32 -17.45 2.41 6.44
CA ASP A 32 -16.30 1.89 7.17
C ASP A 32 -16.14 0.38 6.95
N ILE A 33 -14.89 -0.08 6.96
CA ILE A 33 -14.54 -1.49 6.90
C ILE A 33 -14.07 -1.91 8.29
N GLU A 34 -14.60 -3.01 8.80
CA GLU A 34 -14.05 -3.65 9.99
C GLU A 34 -12.69 -4.26 9.68
N PHE A 35 -11.71 -3.97 10.54
CA PHE A 35 -10.37 -4.50 10.42
C PHE A 35 -9.79 -4.80 11.80
N THR A 36 -8.82 -5.69 11.82
CA THR A 36 -8.05 -6.03 13.02
C THR A 36 -6.59 -5.67 12.78
N VAL A 37 -5.97 -4.99 13.74
CA VAL A 37 -4.51 -4.80 13.75
C VAL A 37 -3.87 -6.08 14.27
N LEU A 38 -2.91 -6.62 13.52
CA LEU A 38 -2.26 -7.89 13.85
C LEU A 38 -0.95 -7.68 14.61
N SER A 39 -0.67 -8.59 15.55
CA SER A 39 0.68 -8.80 16.05
C SER A 39 1.53 -9.54 14.99
N LYS A 40 2.85 -9.58 15.17
CA LYS A 40 3.76 -10.18 14.18
C LYS A 40 3.51 -11.68 13.98
N GLU A 41 3.11 -12.35 15.06
CA GLU A 41 2.87 -13.79 15.12
C GLU A 41 1.58 -14.19 14.38
N GLU A 42 0.67 -13.24 14.17
CA GLU A 42 -0.60 -13.44 13.47
C GLU A 42 -0.49 -13.19 11.95
N VAL A 43 0.63 -12.60 11.49
CA VAL A 43 0.88 -12.32 10.07
C VAL A 43 1.26 -13.61 9.34
N PRO A 44 0.65 -13.92 8.18
CA PRO A 44 1.08 -15.06 7.35
C PRO A 44 2.57 -15.01 7.03
N GLU A 45 3.27 -16.15 7.16
CA GLU A 45 4.73 -16.23 7.05
C GLU A 45 5.27 -15.68 5.71
N GLU A 46 4.60 -15.98 4.60
CA GLU A 46 4.95 -15.48 3.27
C GLU A 46 4.84 -13.95 3.20
N PHE A 47 3.80 -13.38 3.81
CA PHE A 47 3.61 -11.94 3.84
C PHE A 47 4.60 -11.25 4.77
N MET A 48 4.89 -11.88 5.92
CA MET A 48 5.91 -11.38 6.84
C MET A 48 7.30 -11.36 6.20
N THR A 49 7.62 -12.34 5.36
CA THR A 49 8.86 -12.36 4.57
C THR A 49 8.97 -11.12 3.67
N GLN A 50 7.92 -10.80 2.90
CA GLN A 50 7.89 -9.61 2.04
C GLN A 50 8.04 -8.31 2.85
N ILE A 51 7.36 -8.22 4.00
CA ILE A 51 7.48 -7.08 4.92
C ILE A 51 8.93 -6.91 5.38
N GLU A 52 9.60 -8.00 5.77
CA GLU A 52 10.97 -7.97 6.28
C GLU A 52 11.99 -7.53 5.22
N GLU A 53 11.76 -7.90 3.96
CA GLU A 53 12.56 -7.46 2.81
C GLU A 53 12.40 -5.95 2.56
N GLU A 54 11.19 -5.40 2.67
CA GLU A 54 10.89 -4.01 2.34
C GLU A 54 10.93 -3.01 3.51
N LYS A 55 10.91 -3.48 4.77
CA LYS A 55 10.73 -2.64 5.99
C LYS A 55 11.67 -1.45 6.14
N SER A 56 12.83 -1.51 5.48
CA SER A 56 13.82 -0.43 5.52
C SER A 56 13.34 0.84 4.81
N GLY A 57 12.47 0.67 3.81
CA GLY A 57 11.84 1.72 3.00
C GLY A 57 10.37 1.98 3.35
N GLN A 58 9.73 2.84 2.57
CA GLN A 58 8.30 3.11 2.72
C GLN A 58 7.47 2.04 2.01
N MET A 59 7.11 0.97 2.73
CA MET A 59 6.34 -0.13 2.16
C MET A 59 4.83 0.14 2.14
N LYS A 60 4.18 -0.37 1.10
CA LYS A 60 2.72 -0.38 0.88
C LYS A 60 2.39 -1.72 0.23
N LEU A 61 2.12 -2.73 1.05
CA LEU A 61 1.96 -4.11 0.59
C LEU A 61 0.58 -4.63 0.94
N ASN A 62 0.05 -5.54 0.13
CA ASN A 62 -1.14 -6.31 0.45
C ASN A 62 -0.96 -7.76 0.01
N TYR A 63 -1.64 -8.67 0.69
CA TYR A 63 -1.55 -10.11 0.46
C TYR A 63 -2.91 -10.73 0.76
N GLY A 64 -3.43 -11.52 -0.17
CA GLY A 64 -4.71 -12.22 -0.01
C GLY A 64 -4.48 -13.69 0.34
N ASP A 65 -5.06 -14.16 1.44
CA ASP A 65 -5.04 -15.57 1.81
C ASP A 65 -6.27 -15.96 2.65
N LYS A 66 -6.78 -17.17 2.44
CA LYS A 66 -7.89 -17.78 3.22
C LYS A 66 -9.11 -16.86 3.42
N GLY A 67 -9.51 -16.12 2.39
CA GLY A 67 -10.67 -15.22 2.43
C GLY A 67 -10.43 -13.89 3.16
N TYR A 68 -9.18 -13.55 3.46
CA TYR A 68 -8.80 -12.28 4.06
C TYR A 68 -7.79 -11.53 3.20
N LEU A 69 -7.80 -10.21 3.35
CA LEU A 69 -6.78 -9.31 2.82
C LEU A 69 -5.95 -8.76 3.98
N TYR A 70 -4.64 -8.99 3.91
CA TYR A 70 -3.64 -8.49 4.85
C TYR A 70 -2.96 -7.29 4.21
N ILE A 71 -2.83 -6.20 4.96
CA ILE A 71 -2.32 -4.94 4.39
C ILE A 71 -1.28 -4.36 5.33
N ALA A 72 -0.08 -4.12 4.80
CA ALA A 72 1.05 -3.61 5.55
C ALA A 72 1.42 -2.20 5.08
N ARG A 73 1.55 -1.28 6.04
CA ARG A 73 2.07 0.06 5.81
C ARG A 73 3.27 0.31 6.71
N GLY A 74 4.43 0.57 6.09
CA GLY A 74 5.65 0.93 6.80
C GLY A 74 6.17 2.30 6.38
N TYR A 75 6.80 3.00 7.34
CA TYR A 75 7.31 4.37 7.16
C TYR A 75 8.83 4.40 7.00
N GLY A 76 9.44 3.24 6.77
CA GLY A 76 10.87 3.07 6.61
C GLY A 76 11.67 3.39 7.87
N THR A 77 12.99 3.29 7.72
CA THR A 77 13.95 3.40 8.81
C THR A 77 13.74 4.65 9.67
N LYS A 78 13.78 4.48 11.00
CA LYS A 78 13.96 5.54 11.98
C LYS A 78 15.25 5.29 12.77
N LYS A 79 15.93 6.38 13.16
CA LYS A 79 17.21 6.32 13.88
C LYS A 79 17.04 6.13 15.39
N THR A 80 15.79 6.19 15.88
CA THR A 80 15.47 6.09 17.30
C THR A 80 14.24 5.22 17.56
N THR A 81 14.04 4.85 18.83
CA THR A 81 12.82 4.19 19.31
C THR A 81 11.66 5.18 19.48
N GLY A 82 10.49 4.63 19.77
CA GLY A 82 9.27 5.37 20.12
C GLY A 82 8.42 5.84 18.95
N TYR A 83 8.73 5.39 17.74
CA TYR A 83 7.82 5.55 16.61
C TYR A 83 6.82 4.40 16.55
N SER A 84 5.55 4.72 16.36
CA SER A 84 4.47 3.75 16.10
C SER A 84 3.66 4.17 14.87
N VAL A 85 2.94 3.22 14.28
CA VAL A 85 2.04 3.49 13.16
C VAL A 85 0.61 3.28 13.61
N GLU A 86 -0.22 4.29 13.41
CA GLU A 86 -1.63 4.29 13.76
C GLU A 86 -2.49 4.21 12.51
N VAL A 87 -3.55 3.42 12.56
CA VAL A 87 -4.57 3.32 11.50
C VAL A 87 -5.74 4.20 11.92
N PHE A 88 -5.92 5.33 11.24
CA PHE A 88 -6.98 6.27 11.56
C PHE A 88 -8.31 5.86 10.93
N GLN A 89 -8.27 5.34 9.70
CA GLN A 89 -9.45 5.01 8.91
C GLN A 89 -9.16 3.85 7.97
N CYS A 90 -10.12 2.95 7.83
CA CYS A 90 -10.18 1.94 6.79
C CYS A 90 -11.62 1.96 6.25
N TYR A 91 -11.80 2.31 4.98
CA TYR A 91 -13.14 2.52 4.44
C TYR A 91 -13.24 2.16 2.97
N GLU A 92 -14.44 1.75 2.56
CA GLU A 92 -14.76 1.38 1.20
C GLU A 92 -15.22 2.59 0.39
N THR A 93 -14.88 2.58 -0.89
CA THR A 93 -15.35 3.53 -1.92
C THR A 93 -15.93 2.73 -3.09
N GLY A 94 -16.35 3.41 -4.17
CA GLY A 94 -16.88 2.73 -5.35
C GLY A 94 -15.95 1.62 -5.90
N ASN A 95 -14.65 1.88 -6.00
CA ASN A 95 -13.68 0.96 -6.60
C ASN A 95 -12.41 0.70 -5.77
N SER A 96 -12.32 1.24 -4.55
CA SER A 96 -11.14 1.10 -3.71
C SER A 96 -11.44 0.89 -2.22
N VAL A 97 -10.49 0.29 -1.53
CA VAL A 97 -10.36 0.35 -0.07
C VAL A 97 -9.34 1.41 0.26
N VAL A 98 -9.75 2.43 1.00
CA VAL A 98 -8.86 3.51 1.43
C VAL A 98 -8.41 3.26 2.86
N ILE A 99 -7.10 3.30 3.06
CA ILE A 99 -6.49 3.16 4.38
C ILE A 99 -5.71 4.44 4.68
N LYS A 100 -6.05 5.07 5.80
CA LYS A 100 -5.37 6.25 6.29
C LYS A 100 -4.53 5.88 7.51
N THR A 101 -3.25 6.17 7.42
CA THR A 101 -2.28 5.83 8.49
C THR A 101 -1.43 7.03 8.85
N GLY A 102 -0.92 7.04 10.07
CA GLY A 102 0.00 8.05 10.57
C GLY A 102 1.19 7.44 11.26
N LEU A 103 2.35 8.07 11.10
CA LEU A 103 3.51 7.79 11.93
C LEU A 103 3.43 8.69 13.17
N GLN A 104 3.23 8.08 14.33
CA GLN A 104 3.33 8.77 15.60
C GLN A 104 4.78 8.76 16.06
N GLY A 105 5.27 9.93 16.47
CA GLY A 105 6.58 10.06 17.10
C GLY A 105 6.52 9.73 18.59
N PRO A 106 7.70 9.59 19.24
CA PRO A 106 7.78 9.34 20.67
C PRO A 106 7.06 10.43 21.47
N GLY A 107 6.45 10.02 22.57
CA GLY A 107 5.83 10.97 23.51
C GLY A 107 6.85 11.92 24.12
N LYS A 108 6.41 13.11 24.56
CA LYS A 108 7.30 14.13 25.16
C LYS A 108 8.13 13.65 26.37
N LYS A 109 7.67 12.61 27.05
CA LYS A 109 8.30 12.02 28.25
C LYS A 109 8.81 10.59 28.00
N GLU A 110 8.73 10.11 26.75
CA GLU A 110 9.18 8.77 26.42
C GLU A 110 10.70 8.72 26.37
N GLU A 111 11.28 7.65 26.89
CA GLU A 111 12.70 7.42 26.75
C GLU A 111 13.03 7.03 25.30
N ILE A 112 13.87 7.84 24.66
CA ILE A 112 14.26 7.65 23.26
C ILE A 112 15.68 7.08 23.20
N LEU A 113 15.82 5.87 22.66
CA LEU A 113 17.10 5.23 22.41
C LEU A 113 17.55 5.47 20.97
N LYS A 114 18.84 5.74 20.76
CA LYS A 114 19.47 5.79 19.43
C LYS A 114 19.66 4.38 18.87
N LYS A 115 18.57 3.79 18.39
CA LYS A 115 18.52 2.45 17.78
C LYS A 115 17.75 2.51 16.48
N LYS A 116 18.26 1.84 15.45
CA LYS A 116 17.57 1.70 14.15
C LYS A 116 16.27 0.91 14.34
N THR A 117 15.15 1.47 13.92
CA THR A 117 13.82 0.85 13.98
C THR A 117 13.09 0.95 12.63
N TYR A 118 12.05 0.15 12.47
CA TYR A 118 11.24 0.05 11.26
C TYR A 118 9.76 0.07 11.65
N PRO A 119 9.16 1.25 11.88
CA PRO A 119 7.76 1.35 12.27
C PRO A 119 6.84 0.95 11.11
N TYR A 120 5.98 -0.04 11.37
CA TYR A 120 4.93 -0.48 10.47
C TYR A 120 3.70 -0.96 11.24
N VAL A 121 2.58 -1.07 10.53
CA VAL A 121 1.36 -1.72 10.98
C VAL A 121 0.92 -2.75 9.94
N VAL A 122 0.33 -3.84 10.39
CA VAL A 122 -0.38 -4.81 9.56
C VAL A 122 -1.82 -4.88 10.02
N ILE A 123 -2.75 -4.75 9.08
CA ILE A 123 -4.17 -4.98 9.35
C ILE A 123 -4.67 -6.17 8.54
N LYS A 124 -5.74 -6.80 9.05
CA LYS A 124 -6.51 -7.85 8.40
C LYS A 124 -7.95 -7.39 8.24
N MET A 125 -8.51 -7.65 7.08
CA MET A 125 -9.93 -7.42 6.78
C MET A 125 -10.46 -8.54 5.88
N GLU A 126 -11.78 -8.60 5.68
CA GLU A 126 -12.39 -9.50 4.70
C GLU A 126 -11.80 -9.23 3.30
N TYR A 127 -11.62 -10.29 2.52
CA TYR A 127 -11.04 -10.17 1.19
C TYR A 127 -11.93 -9.35 0.24
N THR A 128 -11.27 -8.52 -0.59
CA THR A 128 -11.89 -7.82 -1.70
C THR A 128 -10.88 -7.69 -2.84
N ASP A 129 -11.38 -7.68 -4.07
CA ASP A 129 -10.64 -7.41 -5.30
C ASP A 129 -10.48 -5.91 -5.59
N LYS A 130 -11.07 -5.04 -4.78
CA LYS A 130 -10.94 -3.59 -4.89
C LYS A 130 -9.49 -3.14 -4.70
N GLN A 131 -9.13 -2.06 -5.39
CA GLN A 131 -7.79 -1.49 -5.27
C GLN A 131 -7.55 -0.96 -3.85
N VAL A 132 -6.40 -1.29 -3.25
CA VAL A 132 -5.98 -0.69 -1.98
C VAL A 132 -5.30 0.66 -2.23
N VAL A 133 -5.81 1.72 -1.62
CA VAL A 133 -5.30 3.08 -1.72
C VAL A 133 -4.86 3.57 -0.34
N PHE A 134 -3.59 3.94 -0.24
CA PHE A 134 -3.01 4.50 0.99
C PHE A 134 -3.05 6.02 0.96
N LYS A 135 -3.73 6.64 1.92
CA LYS A 135 -3.77 8.10 2.14
C LYS A 135 -2.92 8.53 3.33
#